data_AF-A0A833IU27-F1
#
_entry.id   AF-A0A833IU27-F1
#
_cell.length_a   1.000
_cell.length_b   1.000
_cell.length_c   1.000
_cell.angle_alpha   90.00
_cell.angle_beta   90.00
_cell.angle_gamma   90.00
#
_symmetry.space_group_name_H-M   'P 1'
#
loop_
_entity.id
_entity.type
_entity.pdbx_description
1 polymer ?
#
loop_
_entity_poly.entity_id
_entity_poly.type
_entity_poly.pdbx_seq_one_letter_code
_entity_poly.pdbx_strand_id
1 'polypeptide(L)'
;MTIAARLLLLTALLGLAGCQYNPFRPEPPPPPPAAGPAQSLEELLAWQVAVLRMDDEQLRRRLAQPGEALGGGCDAPRLRRAMLMEALRAGEARLRSLLRPCLDQATPDAWALLGENLWLRHQRLQNREMAADRQLSAARSELAATRARAEELRRQLDGLKAIERSLQQRD
;
A
#
# COMPACT_ATOMS: atom_id res chain seq x y z
N MET A 1 -57.18 12.19 -36.12
CA MET A 1 -56.56 11.59 -34.92
C MET A 1 -55.10 11.96 -34.92
N THR A 2 -54.69 12.72 -33.92
CA THR A 2 -53.60 13.70 -33.96
C THR A 2 -52.23 13.11 -33.61
N ILE A 3 -51.21 13.61 -34.30
CA ILE A 3 -49.77 13.26 -34.21
C ILE A 3 -49.22 13.38 -32.77
N ALA A 4 -49.89 14.15 -31.91
CA ALA A 4 -49.57 14.32 -30.48
C ALA A 4 -49.58 13.01 -29.66
N ALA A 5 -50.40 12.03 -30.02
CA ALA A 5 -50.49 10.78 -29.25
C ALA A 5 -49.29 9.82 -29.48
N ARG A 6 -48.59 9.96 -30.62
CA ARG A 6 -47.42 9.10 -30.93
C ARG A 6 -46.12 9.65 -30.35
N LEU A 7 -46.01 10.96 -30.14
CA LEU A 7 -44.84 11.59 -29.52
C LEU A 7 -44.75 11.35 -28.01
N LEU A 8 -45.89 11.22 -27.33
CA LEU A 8 -45.94 10.92 -25.88
C LEU A 8 -45.59 9.45 -25.55
N LEU A 9 -45.73 8.53 -26.51
CA LEU A 9 -45.37 7.12 -26.31
C LEU A 9 -43.88 6.84 -26.56
N LEU A 10 -43.20 7.68 -27.34
CA LEU A 10 -41.77 7.53 -27.63
C LEU A 10 -40.87 8.09 -26.51
N THR A 11 -41.32 9.09 -25.75
CA THR A 11 -40.56 9.63 -24.61
C THR A 11 -40.65 8.74 -23.36
N ALA A 12 -41.70 7.95 -23.22
CA ALA A 12 -41.85 7.01 -22.10
C ALA A 12 -40.94 5.77 -22.21
N LEU A 13 -40.56 5.36 -23.42
CA LEU A 13 -39.69 4.20 -23.66
C LEU A 13 -38.19 4.50 -23.52
N LEU A 14 -37.78 5.77 -23.63
CA LEU A 14 -36.38 6.19 -23.40
C LEU A 14 -36.04 6.45 -21.92
N GLY A 15 -37.04 6.52 -21.03
CA GLY A 15 -36.84 6.80 -19.59
C GLY A 15 -36.47 5.58 -18.73
N LEU A 16 -36.67 4.35 -19.21
CA LEU A 16 -36.50 3.12 -18.41
C LEU A 16 -35.21 2.34 -18.70
N ALA A 17 -34.38 2.79 -19.64
CA ALA A 17 -33.08 2.17 -19.93
C ALA A 17 -31.90 2.81 -19.19
N GLY A 18 -32.15 3.80 -18.31
CA GLY A 18 -31.11 4.61 -17.67
C GLY A 18 -30.55 4.11 -16.33
N CYS A 19 -31.06 3.00 -15.77
CA CYS A 19 -30.80 2.65 -14.36
C CYS A 19 -30.06 1.32 -14.14
N GLN A 20 -29.20 0.85 -15.05
CA GLN A 20 -28.36 -0.33 -14.76
C GLN A 20 -26.88 -0.21 -15.17
N TYR A 21 -26.40 0.94 -15.62
CA TYR A 21 -24.96 1.15 -15.75
C TYR A 21 -24.43 1.83 -14.49
N ASN A 22 -24.18 1.02 -13.46
CA ASN A 22 -23.36 1.42 -12.33
C ASN A 22 -21.91 0.98 -12.64
N PRO A 23 -21.02 1.87 -13.13
CA PRO A 23 -19.62 1.54 -13.42
C PRO A 23 -18.82 1.19 -12.16
N PHE A 24 -19.42 1.27 -10.98
CA PHE A 24 -18.82 0.99 -9.68
C PHE A 24 -19.41 -0.23 -8.99
N ARG A 25 -20.01 -1.18 -9.71
CA ARG A 25 -20.22 -2.50 -9.09
C ARG A 25 -18.82 -3.04 -8.75
N PRO A 26 -18.46 -3.20 -7.47
CA PRO A 26 -17.21 -3.87 -7.13
C PRO A 26 -17.38 -5.27 -7.68
N GLU A 27 -16.66 -5.58 -8.75
CA GLU A 27 -16.56 -6.95 -9.22
C GLU A 27 -16.13 -7.77 -8.00
N PRO A 28 -16.85 -8.87 -7.67
CA PRO A 28 -16.38 -9.74 -6.60
C PRO A 28 -14.91 -10.03 -6.88
N PRO A 29 -14.01 -9.89 -5.88
CA PRO A 29 -12.59 -10.05 -6.12
C PRO A 29 -12.41 -11.36 -6.88
N PRO A 30 -11.74 -11.33 -8.05
CA PRO A 30 -11.57 -12.54 -8.83
C PRO A 30 -11.02 -13.61 -7.89
N PRO A 31 -11.53 -14.86 -7.97
CA PRO A 31 -11.07 -15.92 -7.11
C PRO A 31 -9.54 -15.92 -7.18
N PRO A 32 -8.85 -15.82 -6.03
CA PRO A 32 -7.42 -15.61 -6.02
C PRO A 32 -6.78 -16.74 -6.82
N PRO A 33 -5.89 -16.44 -7.79
CA PRO A 33 -5.52 -17.39 -8.83
C PRO A 33 -5.15 -18.74 -8.23
N ALA A 34 -5.60 -19.80 -8.90
CA ALA A 34 -5.26 -21.16 -8.49
C ALA A 34 -3.74 -21.26 -8.35
N ALA A 35 -3.29 -21.95 -7.31
CA ALA A 35 -1.87 -22.27 -7.09
C ALA A 35 -1.40 -23.35 -8.09
N GLY A 36 -1.73 -23.20 -9.38
CA GLY A 36 -1.15 -23.95 -10.47
C GLY A 36 0.03 -23.19 -11.06
N PRO A 37 0.95 -23.85 -11.78
CA PRO A 37 2.19 -23.23 -12.25
C PRO A 37 1.84 -22.00 -13.09
N ALA A 38 2.46 -20.85 -12.82
CA ALA A 38 2.40 -19.75 -13.78
C ALA A 38 3.30 -20.19 -14.93
N GLN A 39 2.70 -20.72 -15.98
CA GLN A 39 3.43 -21.18 -17.14
C GLN A 39 3.85 -19.99 -17.99
N SER A 40 3.18 -18.84 -17.83
CA SER A 40 3.40 -17.63 -18.63
C SER A 40 3.65 -16.37 -17.78
N LEU A 41 4.31 -15.38 -18.41
CA LEU A 41 4.56 -14.06 -17.84
C LEU A 41 3.25 -13.33 -17.50
N GLU A 42 2.23 -13.47 -18.35
CA GLU A 42 0.91 -12.85 -18.18
C GLU A 42 0.22 -13.32 -16.90
N GLU A 43 0.30 -14.62 -16.60
CA GLU A 43 -0.24 -15.18 -15.36
C GLU A 43 0.47 -14.64 -14.12
N LEU A 44 1.78 -14.35 -14.20
CA LEU A 44 2.49 -13.69 -13.09
C LEU A 44 2.09 -12.24 -12.91
N LEU A 45 1.84 -11.51 -13.98
CA LEU A 45 1.35 -10.12 -13.89
C LEU A 45 -0.06 -10.09 -13.30
N ALA A 46 -0.94 -10.99 -13.73
CA ALA A 46 -2.26 -11.16 -13.14
C ALA A 46 -2.17 -11.52 -11.64
N TRP A 47 -1.24 -12.42 -11.29
CA TRP A 47 -0.95 -12.76 -9.89
C TRP A 47 -0.50 -11.54 -9.09
N GLN A 48 0.39 -10.71 -9.63
CA GLN A 48 0.85 -9.50 -8.96
C GLN A 48 -0.32 -8.56 -8.65
N VAL A 49 -1.22 -8.33 -9.62
CA VAL A 49 -2.42 -7.51 -9.42
C VAL A 49 -3.33 -8.12 -8.35
N ALA A 50 -3.48 -9.45 -8.32
CA ALA A 50 -4.26 -10.13 -7.29
C ALA A 50 -3.66 -9.95 -5.89
N VAL A 51 -2.34 -10.11 -5.74
CA VAL A 51 -1.62 -9.93 -4.47
C VAL A 51 -1.82 -8.53 -3.90
N LEU A 52 -1.83 -7.49 -4.76
CA LEU A 52 -2.05 -6.10 -4.34
C LEU A 52 -3.47 -5.84 -3.78
N ARG A 53 -4.42 -6.74 -4.04
CA ARG A 53 -5.80 -6.64 -3.55
C ARG A 53 -6.08 -7.51 -2.33
N MET A 54 -5.11 -8.34 -1.92
CA MET A 54 -5.26 -9.22 -0.76
C MET A 54 -5.00 -8.46 0.54
N ASP A 55 -5.71 -8.86 1.60
CA ASP A 55 -5.40 -8.43 2.96
C ASP A 55 -4.24 -9.24 3.58
N ASP A 56 -3.69 -8.74 4.69
CA ASP A 56 -2.58 -9.37 5.42
C ASP A 56 -2.86 -10.82 5.83
N GLU A 57 -4.10 -11.15 6.20
CA GLU A 57 -4.47 -12.50 6.64
C GLU A 57 -4.48 -13.47 5.46
N GLN A 58 -5.04 -13.04 4.33
CA GLN A 58 -5.01 -13.77 3.05
C GLN A 58 -3.58 -13.97 2.57
N LEU A 59 -2.74 -12.93 2.61
CA LEU A 59 -1.33 -13.01 2.23
C LEU A 59 -0.57 -14.02 3.11
N ARG A 60 -0.74 -13.97 4.44
CA ARG A 60 -0.11 -14.91 5.38
C ARG A 60 -0.59 -16.34 5.16
N ARG A 61 -1.89 -16.54 4.96
CA ARG A 61 -2.45 -17.86 4.63
C ARG A 61 -1.85 -18.41 3.34
N ARG A 62 -1.76 -17.59 2.29
CA ARG A 62 -1.14 -17.97 1.01
C ARG A 62 0.34 -18.29 1.16
N LEU A 63 1.09 -17.53 1.97
CA LEU A 63 2.50 -17.79 2.21
C LEU A 63 2.76 -19.06 3.05
N ALA A 64 1.80 -19.42 3.90
CA ALA A 64 1.86 -20.61 4.75
C ALA A 64 1.43 -21.90 4.03
N GLN A 65 0.70 -21.79 2.92
CA GLN A 65 0.35 -22.96 2.11
C GLN A 65 1.63 -23.61 1.56
N PRO A 66 1.69 -24.96 1.53
CA PRO A 66 2.77 -25.65 0.85
C PRO A 66 2.74 -25.24 -0.63
N GLY A 67 3.77 -24.52 -1.05
CA GLY A 67 3.94 -24.09 -2.42
C GLY A 67 4.64 -25.15 -3.27
N GLU A 68 4.63 -24.95 -4.57
CA GLU A 68 5.44 -25.72 -5.52
C GLU A 68 6.93 -25.68 -5.11
N ALA A 69 7.63 -26.78 -5.38
CA ALA A 69 9.07 -26.87 -5.15
C ALA A 69 9.78 -25.78 -5.97
N LEU A 70 10.66 -25.03 -5.32
CA LEU A 70 11.47 -24.01 -6.00
C LEU A 70 12.58 -24.72 -6.78
N GLY A 71 12.70 -24.40 -8.06
CA GLY A 71 13.84 -24.83 -8.87
C GLY A 71 15.13 -24.10 -8.47
N GLY A 72 16.24 -24.50 -9.09
CA GLY A 72 17.54 -23.86 -8.89
C GLY A 72 17.65 -22.46 -9.51
N GLY A 73 16.79 -22.12 -10.47
CA GLY A 73 16.82 -20.86 -11.21
C GLY A 73 15.78 -19.82 -10.75
N CYS A 74 15.65 -18.74 -11.52
CA CYS A 74 14.52 -17.82 -11.40
C CYS A 74 13.29 -18.45 -12.07
N ASP A 75 12.27 -18.74 -11.28
CA ASP A 75 11.04 -19.39 -11.76
C ASP A 75 9.79 -18.69 -11.21
N ALA A 76 8.64 -19.04 -11.78
CA ALA A 76 7.38 -18.43 -11.40
C ALA A 76 6.99 -18.68 -9.93
N PRO A 77 7.13 -19.89 -9.35
CA PRO A 77 6.86 -20.13 -7.93
C PRO A 77 7.68 -19.23 -6.99
N ARG A 78 8.97 -19.03 -7.28
CA ARG A 78 9.86 -18.13 -6.53
C ARG A 78 9.37 -16.68 -6.60
N LEU A 79 9.03 -16.20 -7.79
CA LEU A 79 8.54 -14.84 -7.98
C LEU A 79 7.19 -14.61 -7.29
N ARG A 80 6.26 -15.56 -7.36
CA ARG A 80 4.98 -15.45 -6.63
C ARG A 80 5.19 -15.34 -5.12
N ARG A 81 6.09 -16.16 -4.59
CA ARG A 81 6.43 -16.14 -3.17
C ARG A 81 7.11 -14.82 -2.78
N ALA A 82 7.97 -14.28 -3.65
CA ALA A 82 8.59 -12.99 -3.46
C ALA A 82 7.56 -11.85 -3.46
N MET A 83 6.56 -11.88 -4.35
CA MET A 83 5.47 -10.90 -4.37
C MET A 83 4.64 -10.92 -3.09
N LEU A 84 4.30 -12.11 -2.57
CA LEU A 84 3.60 -12.25 -1.29
C LEU A 84 4.43 -11.68 -0.13
N MET A 85 5.73 -11.97 -0.13
CA MET A 85 6.65 -11.47 0.89
C MET A 85 6.85 -9.96 0.82
N GLU A 86 6.96 -9.39 -0.39
CA GLU A 86 7.07 -7.95 -0.58
C GLU A 86 5.80 -7.23 -0.11
N ALA A 87 4.62 -7.76 -0.44
CA ALA A 87 3.34 -7.23 0.00
C ALA A 87 3.21 -7.24 1.54
N LEU A 88 3.67 -8.31 2.19
CA LEU A 88 3.73 -8.41 3.65
C LEU A 88 4.87 -7.63 4.29
N ARG A 89 5.73 -6.97 3.49
CA ARG A 89 6.98 -6.33 3.94
C ARG A 89 7.83 -7.28 4.79
N ALA A 90 7.86 -8.55 4.39
CA ALA A 90 8.68 -9.56 5.05
C ALA A 90 10.16 -9.19 4.92
N GLY A 91 10.92 -9.51 5.97
CA GLY A 91 12.29 -8.99 6.15
C GLY A 91 13.20 -9.13 4.92
N GLU A 92 13.99 -8.09 4.68
CA GLU A 92 14.84 -7.90 3.51
C GLU A 92 15.72 -9.12 3.21
N ALA A 93 16.37 -9.70 4.22
CA ALA A 93 17.29 -10.82 4.04
C ALA A 93 16.61 -12.03 3.40
N ARG A 94 15.36 -12.31 3.80
CA ARG A 94 14.60 -13.46 3.32
C ARG A 94 14.11 -13.23 1.89
N LEU A 95 13.69 -12.00 1.57
CA LEU A 95 13.29 -11.64 0.21
C LEU A 95 14.51 -11.69 -0.73
N ARG A 96 15.66 -11.18 -0.30
CA ARG A 96 16.91 -11.22 -1.07
C ARG A 96 17.37 -12.64 -1.32
N SER A 97 17.36 -13.51 -0.31
CA SER A 97 17.75 -14.91 -0.48
C SER A 97 16.84 -15.64 -1.48
N LEU A 98 15.55 -15.29 -1.47
CA LEU A 98 14.58 -15.86 -2.40
C LEU A 98 14.82 -15.37 -3.83
N LEU A 99 15.08 -14.08 -4.02
CA LEU A 99 15.30 -13.49 -5.34
C LEU A 99 16.73 -13.68 -5.87
N ARG A 100 17.66 -14.19 -5.06
CA ARG A 100 19.08 -14.37 -5.42
C ARG A 100 19.29 -15.00 -6.80
N PRO A 101 18.61 -16.10 -7.19
CA PRO A 101 18.82 -16.70 -8.51
C PRO A 101 18.24 -15.90 -9.68
N CYS A 102 17.39 -14.91 -9.42
CA CYS A 102 16.94 -13.94 -10.40
C CYS A 102 17.96 -12.79 -10.57
N LEU A 103 18.63 -12.42 -9.47
CA LEU A 103 19.60 -11.31 -9.45
C LEU A 103 20.99 -11.73 -9.95
N ASP A 104 21.38 -12.99 -9.72
CA ASP A 104 22.71 -13.50 -10.06
C ASP A 104 22.78 -14.06 -11.50
N GLN A 105 21.71 -13.94 -12.30
CA GLN A 105 21.70 -14.44 -13.68
C GLN A 105 22.57 -13.60 -14.62
N ALA A 106 23.44 -14.27 -15.38
CA ALA A 106 24.38 -13.63 -16.30
C ALA A 106 23.71 -12.97 -17.52
N THR A 107 22.57 -13.52 -17.96
CA THR A 107 21.74 -12.94 -19.03
C THR A 107 20.31 -12.78 -18.51
N PRO A 108 19.79 -11.55 -18.42
CA PRO A 108 18.46 -11.33 -17.86
C PRO A 108 17.40 -11.80 -18.86
N ASP A 109 16.58 -12.77 -18.43
CA ASP A 109 15.31 -13.10 -19.07
C ASP A 109 14.14 -12.33 -18.41
N ALA A 110 12.91 -12.54 -18.91
CA ALA A 110 11.74 -11.85 -18.38
C ALA A 110 11.51 -12.11 -16.88
N TRP A 111 11.85 -13.30 -16.38
CA TRP A 111 11.69 -13.65 -14.98
C TRP A 111 12.74 -12.95 -14.10
N ALA A 112 13.99 -12.92 -14.57
CA ALA A 112 15.08 -12.21 -13.91
C ALA A 112 14.76 -10.71 -13.77
N LEU A 113 14.28 -10.08 -14.85
CA LEU A 113 13.87 -8.66 -14.84
C LEU A 113 12.73 -8.40 -13.86
N LEU A 114 11.74 -9.29 -13.79
CA LEU A 114 10.67 -9.19 -12.79
C LEU A 114 11.21 -9.32 -11.36
N GLY A 115 12.11 -10.27 -11.12
CA GLY A 115 12.76 -10.45 -9.82
C GLY A 115 13.55 -9.21 -9.39
N GLU A 116 14.31 -8.62 -10.31
CA GLU A 116 15.03 -7.38 -10.08
C GLU A 116 14.09 -6.21 -9.79
N ASN A 117 13.00 -6.06 -10.56
CA ASN A 117 12.01 -5.02 -10.33
C ASN A 117 11.35 -5.14 -8.94
N LEU A 118 11.00 -6.37 -8.53
CA LEU A 118 10.47 -6.63 -7.20
C LEU A 118 11.47 -6.25 -6.10
N TRP A 119 12.74 -6.58 -6.28
CA TRP A 119 13.80 -6.21 -5.36
C TRP A 119 13.95 -4.69 -5.23
N LEU A 120 14.04 -3.98 -6.34
CA LEU A 120 14.17 -2.52 -6.38
C LEU A 120 12.95 -1.83 -5.75
N ARG A 121 11.75 -2.35 -6.01
CA ARG A 121 10.52 -1.84 -5.40
C ARG A 121 10.54 -2.00 -3.88
N HIS A 122 10.93 -3.17 -3.38
CA HIS A 122 11.05 -3.43 -1.94
C HIS A 122 12.04 -2.45 -1.28
N GLN A 123 13.22 -2.25 -1.88
CA GLN A 123 14.20 -1.30 -1.36
C GLN A 123 13.67 0.14 -1.31
N ARG A 124 12.92 0.58 -2.33
CA ARG A 124 12.31 1.91 -2.34
C ARG A 124 11.28 2.07 -1.22
N LEU A 125 10.49 1.03 -0.92
CA LEU A 125 9.54 1.07 0.19
C LEU A 125 10.26 1.16 1.53
N GLN A 126 11.28 0.33 1.76
CA GLN A 126 12.10 0.38 2.98
C GLN A 126 12.74 1.76 3.19
N ASN A 127 13.29 2.35 2.12
CA ASN A 127 13.86 3.70 2.19
C ASN A 127 12.82 4.77 2.54
N ARG A 128 11.59 4.62 2.04
CA ARG A 128 10.48 5.54 2.38
C ARG A 128 10.03 5.38 3.83
N GLU A 129 9.95 4.15 4.34
CA GLU A 129 9.63 3.88 5.75
C GLU A 129 10.67 4.51 6.67
N MET A 130 11.95 4.26 6.41
CA MET A 130 13.04 4.87 7.17
C MET A 130 13.01 6.41 7.12
N ALA A 131 12.67 6.99 5.96
CA ALA A 131 12.52 8.44 5.83
C ALA A 131 11.33 8.97 6.64
N ALA A 132 10.19 8.28 6.60
CA ALA A 132 9.01 8.63 7.38
C ALA A 132 9.27 8.54 8.89
N ASP A 133 9.98 7.51 9.35
CA ASP A 133 10.35 7.36 10.77
C ASP A 133 11.26 8.49 11.25
N ARG A 134 12.23 8.90 10.42
CA ARG A 134 13.08 10.07 10.70
C ARG A 134 12.24 11.34 10.81
N GLN A 135 11.33 11.58 9.87
CA GLN A 135 10.43 12.73 9.91
C GLN A 135 9.54 12.72 11.15
N LEU A 136 8.99 11.56 11.53
CA LEU A 136 8.17 11.42 12.73
C LEU A 136 8.98 11.70 14.00
N SER A 137 10.23 11.24 14.06
CA SER A 137 11.14 11.50 15.18
C SER A 137 11.48 12.99 15.32
N ALA A 138 11.72 13.68 14.20
CA ALA A 138 11.96 15.12 14.17
C ALA A 138 10.72 15.91 14.59
N ALA A 139 9.55 15.58 14.06
CA ALA A 139 8.30 16.22 14.45
C ALA A 139 8.01 16.06 15.96
N ARG A 140 8.33 14.89 16.53
CA ARG A 140 8.20 14.66 17.98
C ARG A 140 9.15 15.52 18.80
N SER A 141 10.40 15.69 18.37
CA SER A 141 11.37 16.53 19.08
C SER A 141 11.01 18.01 19.01
N GLU A 142 10.52 18.48 17.85
CA GLU A 142 9.99 19.84 17.69
C GLU A 142 8.77 20.10 18.57
N LEU A 143 7.84 19.14 18.64
CA LEU A 143 6.67 19.22 19.54
C LEU A 143 7.11 19.30 21.01
N ALA A 144 8.13 18.54 21.41
CA ALA A 144 8.66 18.58 22.77
C ALA A 144 9.31 19.95 23.07
N ALA A 145 10.12 20.47 22.14
CA ALA A 145 10.77 21.77 22.28
C ALA A 145 9.76 22.92 22.36
N THR A 146 8.70 22.89 21.54
CA THR A 146 7.65 23.91 21.57
C THR A 146 6.85 23.88 22.87
N ARG A 147 6.55 22.69 23.41
CA ARG A 147 5.92 22.54 24.74
C ARG A 147 6.80 23.10 25.85
N ALA A 148 8.09 22.78 25.86
CA ALA A 148 9.02 23.31 26.85
C ALA A 148 9.11 24.84 26.81
N ARG A 149 9.12 25.44 25.61
CA ARG A 149 9.06 26.91 25.45
C ARG A 149 7.75 27.50 25.97
N ALA A 150 6.62 26.84 25.72
CA ALA A 150 5.33 27.32 26.23
C ALA A 150 5.26 27.26 27.77
N GLU A 151 5.82 26.21 28.38
CA GLU A 151 5.92 26.08 29.84
C GLU A 151 6.87 27.12 30.46
N GLU A 152 7.98 27.41 29.79
CA GLU A 152 8.88 28.48 30.19
C GLU A 152 8.20 29.85 30.14
N LEU A 153 7.52 30.17 29.03
CA LEU A 153 6.77 31.42 28.90
C LEU A 153 5.66 31.56 29.97
N ARG A 154 4.98 30.46 30.31
CA ARG A 154 4.01 30.45 31.42
C ARG A 154 4.66 30.78 32.76
N ARG A 155 5.81 30.16 33.06
CA ARG A 155 6.58 30.45 34.29
C ARG A 155 7.03 31.91 34.34
N GLN A 156 7.47 32.48 33.22
CA GLN A 156 7.83 33.89 33.13
C GLN A 156 6.65 34.82 33.39
N LEU A 157 5.48 34.54 32.78
CA LEU A 157 4.26 35.31 33.01
C LEU A 157 3.80 35.25 34.46
N ASP A 158 3.86 34.08 35.10
CA ASP A 158 3.50 33.92 36.50
C ASP A 158 4.47 34.68 37.43
N GLY A 159 5.76 34.68 37.09
CA GLY A 159 6.77 35.51 37.77
C GLY A 159 6.48 37.01 37.66
N LEU A 160 6.16 37.51 36.47
CA LEU A 160 5.81 38.92 36.26
C LEU A 160 4.54 39.32 37.02
N LYS A 161 3.52 38.47 37.03
CA LYS A 161 2.28 38.70 37.80
C LYS A 161 2.54 38.75 39.32
N ALA A 162 3.47 37.94 39.82
CA ALA A 162 3.84 37.99 41.23
C ALA A 162 4.52 39.31 41.60
N ILE A 163 5.40 39.81 40.71
CA ILE A 163 6.04 41.13 40.88
C ILE A 163 4.98 42.24 40.86
N GLU A 164 4.08 42.24 39.89
CA GLU A 164 2.99 43.22 39.79
C GLU A 164 2.15 43.29 41.07
N ARG A 165 1.72 42.14 41.61
CA ARG A 165 0.97 42.07 42.87
C ARG A 165 1.77 42.62 44.06
N SER A 166 3.08 42.37 44.10
CA SER A 166 3.93 42.88 45.17
C SER A 166 4.10 44.41 45.13
N LEU A 167 4.05 45.01 43.94
CA LEU A 167 4.08 46.46 43.76
C LEU A 167 2.74 47.09 44.17
N GLN A 168 1.62 46.50 43.74
CA GLN A 168 0.27 46.99 44.11
C GLN A 168 -0.02 46.95 45.62
N GLN A 169 0.68 46.13 46.40
CA GLN A 169 0.53 46.07 47.85
C GLN A 169 1.35 47.13 48.61
N ARG A 170 2.26 47.82 47.93
CA ARG A 170 3.15 48.83 48.53
C ARG A 170 2.62 50.25 48.37
N ASP A 171 1.67 50.46 47.47
CA ASP A 171 0.95 51.72 47.24
C ASP A 171 -0.39 51.71 48.00
#